data_AF-A0A5C3NRL4-F1
#
_entry.id   AF-A0A5C3NRL4-F1
#
_cell.length_a   1.000
_cell.length_b   1.000
_cell.length_c   1.000
_cell.angle_alpha   90.00
_cell.angle_beta   90.00
_cell.angle_gamma   90.00
#
_symmetry.space_group_name_H-M   'P 1'
#
loop_
_entity.id
_entity.type
_entity.pdbx_description
1 polymer ?
#
loop_
_entity_poly.entity_id
_entity_poly.type
_entity_poly.pdbx_seq_one_letter_code
_entity_poly.pdbx_strand_id
1 'polypeptide(L)'
;WTTDEEAVWLGLRKKNFADAQANGTTRAFLNATTESFKDVFPRAPPSAAEIAEAGSYKAAVEAQLTKLRGQIEWWYRNRARANATGGRGKGKGAVLSLTRRRVQPLHPYQAYM
;
A
#
# COMPACT_ATOMS: atom_id res chain seq x y z
N TRP A 1 8.68 0.83 -8.57
CA TRP A 1 8.45 -0.61 -8.34
C TRP A 1 7.69 -1.21 -9.51
N THR A 2 6.59 -0.60 -9.93
CA THR A 2 5.92 -0.99 -11.17
C THR A 2 6.46 -0.21 -12.38
N THR A 3 6.49 -0.86 -13.55
CA THR A 3 6.63 -0.20 -14.85
C THR A 3 5.32 0.49 -15.25
N ASP A 4 5.35 1.34 -16.28
CA ASP A 4 4.14 2.04 -16.73
C ASP A 4 3.07 1.07 -17.24
N GLU A 5 3.48 0.00 -17.92
CA GLU A 5 2.59 -1.06 -18.41
C GLU A 5 1.91 -1.82 -17.25
N GLU A 6 2.68 -2.21 -16.24
CA GLU A 6 2.15 -2.86 -15.04
C GLU A 6 1.18 -1.92 -14.29
N ALA A 7 1.50 -0.63 -14.23
CA ALA A 7 0.64 0.36 -13.59
C ALA A 7 -0.69 0.57 -14.33
N VAL A 8 -0.67 0.56 -15.67
CA VAL A 8 -1.90 0.58 -16.49
C VAL A 8 -2.72 -0.68 -16.25
N TRP A 9 -2.07 -1.85 -16.25
CA TRP A 9 -2.74 -3.13 -16.02
C TRP A 9 -3.43 -3.21 -14.65
N LEU A 10 -2.76 -2.72 -13.59
CA LEU A 10 -3.34 -2.61 -12.25
C LEU A 10 -4.43 -1.51 -12.20
N GLY A 11 -4.28 -0.45 -12.99
CA GLY A 11 -5.24 0.64 -13.13
C GLY A 11 -6.62 0.17 -13.59
N LEU A 12 -6.66 -0.72 -14.58
CA LEU A 12 -7.90 -1.30 -15.13
C LEU A 12 -8.70 -2.10 -14.09
N ARG A 13 -8.05 -2.59 -13.03
CA ARG A 13 -8.65 -3.44 -11.99
C ARG A 13 -8.99 -2.70 -10.70
N LYS A 14 -8.80 -1.37 -10.64
CA LYS A 14 -9.13 -0.56 -9.46
C LYS A 14 -10.59 -0.66 -9.04
N LYS A 15 -11.52 -0.71 -10.00
CA LYS A 15 -12.96 -0.85 -9.72
C LYS A 15 -13.25 -2.16 -8.97
N ASN A 16 -12.71 -3.26 -9.48
CA ASN A 16 -12.86 -4.57 -8.86
C ASN A 16 -12.24 -4.63 -7.45
N PHE A 17 -11.16 -3.88 -7.21
CA PHE A 17 -10.61 -3.73 -5.86
C PHE A 17 -11.58 -2.99 -4.92
N ALA A 18 -12.17 -1.88 -5.38
CA ALA A 18 -13.16 -1.14 -4.58
C ALA A 18 -14.41 -1.99 -4.27
N ASP A 19 -14.90 -2.76 -5.26
CA ASP A 19 -16.01 -3.69 -5.07
C ASP A 19 -15.64 -4.81 -4.08
N ALA A 20 -14.42 -5.34 -4.15
CA ALA A 20 -13.92 -6.34 -3.20
C ALA A 20 -13.75 -5.77 -1.77
N GLN A 21 -13.43 -4.47 -1.63
CA GLN A 21 -13.40 -3.82 -0.33
C GLN A 21 -14.82 -3.68 0.25
N ALA A 22 -15.80 -3.26 -0.57
CA ALA A 22 -17.19 -3.14 -0.14
C ALA A 22 -17.79 -4.49 0.29
N ASN A 23 -17.43 -5.56 -0.40
CA ASN A 23 -17.94 -6.91 -0.15
C ASN A 23 -17.10 -7.72 0.85
N GLY A 24 -16.01 -7.17 1.39
CA GLY A 24 -15.12 -7.88 2.32
C GLY A 24 -14.27 -9.00 1.69
N THR A 25 -14.26 -9.12 0.35
CA THR A 25 -13.56 -10.17 -0.42
C THR A 25 -12.16 -9.76 -0.89
N THR A 26 -11.60 -8.67 -0.34
CA THR A 26 -10.29 -8.10 -0.70
C THR A 26 -9.17 -9.14 -0.79
N ARG A 27 -9.10 -10.10 0.15
CA ARG A 27 -8.06 -11.13 0.15
C ARG A 27 -8.14 -12.04 -1.08
N ALA A 28 -9.34 -12.47 -1.46
CA ALA A 28 -9.55 -13.31 -2.64
C ALA A 28 -9.19 -12.53 -3.91
N PHE A 29 -9.60 -11.26 -4.00
CA PHE A 29 -9.22 -10.38 -5.10
C PHE A 29 -7.69 -10.23 -5.23
N LEU A 30 -6.98 -9.97 -4.13
CA LEU A 30 -5.54 -9.80 -4.15
C LEU A 30 -4.81 -11.08 -4.56
N ASN A 31 -5.28 -12.24 -4.10
CA ASN A 31 -4.72 -13.53 -4.53
C ASN A 31 -4.88 -13.74 -6.04
N ALA A 32 -6.12 -13.64 -6.54
CA ALA A 32 -6.41 -13.83 -7.97
C ALA A 32 -5.67 -12.80 -8.85
N THR A 33 -5.58 -11.55 -8.38
CA THR A 33 -4.86 -10.49 -9.09
C THR A 33 -3.36 -10.77 -9.12
N THR A 34 -2.78 -11.29 -8.04
CA THR A 34 -1.35 -11.62 -7.99
C THR A 34 -1.01 -12.78 -8.93
N GLU A 35 -1.85 -13.80 -9.00
CA GLU A 35 -1.70 -14.92 -9.94
C GLU A 35 -1.78 -14.43 -11.39
N SER A 36 -2.84 -13.68 -11.73
CA SER A 36 -2.99 -13.10 -13.07
C SER A 36 -1.87 -12.14 -13.43
N PHE A 37 -1.34 -11.41 -12.45
CA PHE A 37 -0.23 -10.48 -12.67
C PHE A 37 1.05 -11.21 -13.03
N LYS A 38 1.33 -12.35 -12.38
CA LYS A 38 2.50 -13.19 -12.67
C LYS A 38 2.43 -13.78 -14.09
N ASP A 39 1.24 -14.19 -14.53
CA ASP A 39 1.08 -14.79 -15.85
C ASP A 39 1.32 -13.77 -16.97
N VAL A 40 0.95 -12.51 -16.74
CA VAL A 40 1.15 -11.42 -17.71
C VAL A 40 2.56 -10.84 -17.62
N PHE A 41 3.12 -10.72 -16.40
CA PHE A 41 4.42 -10.14 -16.14
C PHE A 41 5.31 -11.16 -15.41
N PRO A 42 5.89 -12.12 -16.17
CA PRO A 42 6.77 -13.12 -15.58
C PRO A 42 8.00 -12.44 -14.99
N ARG A 43 8.26 -12.71 -13.71
CA ARG A 43 9.44 -12.20 -13.01
C ARG A 43 10.63 -13.14 -13.21
N ALA A 44 11.82 -12.56 -13.11
CA ALA A 44 13.05 -13.32 -13.10
C ALA A 44 13.04 -14.36 -11.97
N PRO A 45 13.63 -15.55 -12.18
CA PRO A 45 13.77 -16.55 -11.12
C PRO A 45 14.62 -16.01 -9.96
N PRO A 46 14.47 -16.58 -8.74
CA PRO A 46 15.24 -16.15 -7.59
C PRO A 46 16.74 -16.36 -7.80
N SER A 47 17.50 -15.36 -7.35
CA SER A 47 18.96 -15.38 -7.39
C SER A 47 19.55 -16.37 -6.38
N ALA A 48 20.81 -16.77 -6.59
CA ALA A 48 21.51 -17.67 -5.67
C ALA A 48 21.56 -17.15 -4.23
N ALA A 49 21.62 -15.82 -4.04
CA ALA A 49 21.56 -15.19 -2.72
C ALA A 49 20.19 -15.36 -2.05
N GLU A 50 19.10 -15.14 -2.79
CA GLU A 50 17.74 -15.33 -2.29
C GLU A 50 17.44 -16.80 -1.98
N ILE A 51 18.00 -17.73 -2.76
CA ILE A 51 17.89 -19.17 -2.51
C ILE A 51 18.65 -19.56 -1.24
N ALA A 52 19.86 -19.01 -1.04
CA ALA A 52 20.65 -19.26 0.15
C ALA A 52 19.97 -18.69 1.42
N GLU A 53 19.37 -17.51 1.34
CA GLU A 53 18.62 -16.89 2.44
C GLU A 53 17.35 -17.67 2.79
N ALA A 54 16.60 -18.13 1.78
CA ALA A 54 15.36 -18.89 1.99
C ALA A 54 15.59 -20.38 2.30
N GLY A 55 16.83 -20.87 2.20
CA GLY A 55 17.21 -22.26 2.42
C GLY A 55 16.76 -23.25 1.34
N SER A 56 15.90 -22.84 0.40
CA SER A 56 15.51 -23.65 -0.76
C SER A 56 14.98 -22.80 -1.91
N TYR A 57 15.06 -23.32 -3.13
CA TYR A 57 14.51 -22.66 -4.33
C TYR A 57 13.00 -22.41 -4.20
N LYS A 58 12.25 -23.41 -3.72
CA LYS A 58 10.80 -23.29 -3.55
C LYS A 58 10.43 -22.19 -2.54
N ALA A 59 11.12 -22.14 -1.40
CA ALA A 59 10.89 -21.10 -0.40
C ALA A 59 11.24 -19.70 -0.94
N ALA A 60 12.29 -19.57 -1.76
CA ALA A 60 12.64 -18.31 -2.39
C ALA A 60 11.56 -17.82 -3.37
N VAL A 61 10.98 -18.72 -4.16
CA VAL A 61 9.85 -18.39 -5.05
C VAL A 61 8.62 -17.95 -4.24
N GLU A 62 8.28 -18.66 -3.16
CA GLU A 62 7.16 -18.29 -2.29
C GLU A 62 7.36 -16.93 -1.60
N ALA A 63 8.60 -16.64 -1.16
CA ALA A 63 8.97 -15.35 -0.60
C ALA A 63 8.81 -14.21 -1.63
N GLN A 64 9.25 -14.43 -2.87
CA GLN A 64 9.06 -13.47 -3.96
C GLN A 64 7.59 -13.22 -4.27
N LEU A 65 6.76 -14.28 -4.28
CA LEU A 65 5.30 -14.15 -4.48
C LEU A 65 4.65 -13.37 -3.34
N THR A 66 5.05 -13.64 -2.11
CA THR A 66 4.55 -12.92 -0.93
C THR A 66 4.90 -11.43 -1.01
N LYS A 67 6.14 -11.13 -1.41
CA LYS A 67 6.62 -9.76 -1.63
C LYS A 67 5.82 -9.06 -2.74
N LEU A 68 5.61 -9.74 -3.86
CA LEU A 68 4.80 -9.25 -4.99
C LEU A 68 3.37 -8.93 -4.54
N ARG A 69 2.73 -9.85 -3.82
CA ARG A 69 1.38 -9.62 -3.29
C ARG A 69 1.33 -8.40 -2.38
N GLY A 70 2.28 -8.25 -1.47
CA GLY A 70 2.38 -7.10 -0.58
C GLY A 70 2.55 -5.78 -1.35
N GLN A 71 3.32 -5.79 -2.43
CA GLN A 71 3.52 -4.62 -3.29
C GLN A 71 2.25 -4.27 -4.09
N ILE A 72 1.54 -5.26 -4.63
CA ILE A 72 0.24 -5.07 -5.31
C ILE A 72 -0.79 -4.50 -4.32
N GLU A 73 -0.88 -5.08 -3.13
CA GLU A 73 -1.77 -4.61 -2.08
C GLU A 73 -1.46 -3.17 -1.69
N TRP A 74 -0.20 -2.85 -1.45
CA TRP A 74 0.26 -1.50 -1.14
C TRP A 74 -0.08 -0.52 -2.29
N TRP A 75 0.12 -0.95 -3.53
CA TRP A 75 -0.19 -0.15 -4.72
C TRP A 75 -1.69 0.20 -4.78
N TYR A 76 -2.57 -0.79 -4.60
CA TYR A 76 -4.01 -0.55 -4.58
C TYR A 76 -4.42 0.30 -3.38
N ARG A 77 -3.96 0.00 -2.16
CA ARG A 77 -4.32 0.79 -0.98
C ARG A 77 -3.92 2.26 -1.10
N ASN A 78 -2.77 2.57 -1.72
CA ASN A 78 -2.35 3.95 -1.93
C ASN A 78 -3.05 4.64 -3.10
N ARG A 79 -3.47 3.89 -4.13
CA ARG A 79 -4.06 4.45 -5.36
C ARG A 79 -5.59 4.29 -5.48
N ALA A 80 -6.22 3.56 -4.56
CA ALA A 80 -7.68 3.48 -4.37
C ALA A 80 -8.19 4.59 -3.45
N ARG A 81 -7.29 5.28 -2.73
CA ARG A 81 -7.58 6.60 -2.20
C ARG A 81 -7.77 7.56 -3.37
N ALA A 82 -9.00 7.70 -3.85
CA ALA A 82 -9.40 8.68 -4.85
C ALA A 82 -9.20 10.17 -4.42
N ASN A 83 -8.33 10.43 -3.44
CA ASN A 83 -7.83 11.76 -3.06
C ASN A 83 -6.32 11.94 -3.29
N ALA A 84 -5.62 10.98 -3.91
CA ALA A 84 -4.16 11.03 -4.08
C ALA A 84 -3.70 11.24 -5.53
N THR A 85 -4.51 11.88 -6.37
CA THR A 85 -4.07 12.41 -7.67
C THR A 85 -4.66 13.82 -7.85
N GLY A 86 -3.85 14.84 -7.55
CA GLY A 86 -4.10 16.24 -7.92
C GLY A 86 -4.95 17.07 -6.94
N GLY A 87 -4.28 17.77 -6.02
CA GLY A 87 -4.88 18.78 -5.15
C GLY A 87 -4.30 20.18 -5.34
N ARG A 88 -3.92 20.61 -6.55
CA ARG A 88 -4.02 22.04 -6.90
C ARG A 88 -5.51 22.32 -7.14
N GLY A 89 -6.26 22.52 -6.08
CA GLY A 89 -7.70 22.79 -6.20
C GLY A 89 -8.45 22.47 -4.91
N LYS A 90 -8.73 23.54 -4.15
CA LYS A 90 -9.74 23.70 -3.09
C LYS A 90 -10.50 22.43 -2.65
N GLY A 91 -10.31 22.02 -1.39
CA GLY A 91 -11.35 21.28 -0.67
C GLY A 91 -10.86 20.32 0.40
N LYS A 92 -10.71 20.84 1.63
CA LYS A 92 -10.75 20.08 2.89
C LYS A 92 -9.73 18.93 3.00
N GLY A 93 -8.45 19.28 2.97
CA GLY A 93 -7.53 18.61 3.89
C GLY A 93 -8.11 18.74 5.30
N ALA A 94 -8.09 17.68 6.10
CA ALA A 94 -8.35 17.79 7.52
C ALA A 94 -7.36 18.82 8.06
N VAL A 95 -7.84 20.06 8.21
CA VAL A 95 -7.08 21.13 8.85
C VAL A 95 -6.89 20.60 10.26
N LEU A 96 -5.67 20.17 10.58
CA LEU A 96 -5.27 19.98 11.97
C LEU A 96 -5.69 21.26 12.67
N SER A 97 -6.61 21.17 13.63
CA SER A 97 -7.16 22.35 14.26
C SER A 97 -5.99 23.07 14.93
N LEU A 98 -5.51 24.16 14.32
CA LEU A 98 -4.47 25.03 14.87
C LEU A 98 -4.99 25.84 16.06
N THR A 99 -6.10 25.42 16.67
CA THR A 99 -6.55 25.91 17.96
C THR A 99 -5.39 25.71 18.92
N ARG A 100 -4.65 26.81 19.18
CA ARG A 100 -3.63 26.88 20.21
C ARG A 100 -4.24 26.24 21.44
N ARG A 101 -3.66 25.11 21.88
CA ARG A 101 -3.97 24.54 23.19
C ARG A 101 -3.86 25.70 24.19
N ARG A 102 -4.96 26.08 24.83
CA ARG A 102 -4.95 27.15 25.85
C ARG A 102 -3.87 26.74 26.84
N VAL A 103 -2.80 27.54 26.90
CA VAL A 103 -1.77 27.41 27.92
C VAL A 103 -2.51 27.67 29.23
N GLN A 104 -2.70 26.64 30.05
CA GLN A 104 -3.16 26.86 31.40
C GLN A 104 -2.10 27.72 32.09
N PRO A 105 -2.47 28.85 32.71
CA PRO A 105 -1.50 29.64 33.46
C PRO A 105 -0.88 28.73 34.52
N LEU A 106 0.46 28.67 34.55
CA LEU A 106 1.18 27.97 35.60
C LEU A 106 0.69 28.52 36.95
N HIS A 107 0.28 27.64 37.85
CA HIS A 107 -0.07 28.11 39.19
C HIS A 107 1.20 28.65 39.89
N PRO A 108 1.10 29.69 40.74
CA PRO A 108 2.27 30.38 41.30
C PRO A 108 3.28 29.46 42.00
N TYR A 109 2.80 28.36 42.58
CA TYR A 109 3.65 27.38 43.28
C TYR A 109 4.47 26.47 42.34
N GLN A 110 4.17 26.45 41.05
CA GLN A 110 4.90 25.64 40.05
C GLN A 110 6.13 26.38 39.49
N ALA A 111 6.32 27.66 39.81
CA ALA A 111 7.49 28.45 39.41
C ALA A 111 8.67 28.33 40.39
N TYR A 112 8.46 27.66 41.54
CA TYR A 112 9.48 27.43 42.57
C TYR A 112 9.74 25.93 42.74
N MET A 113 10.30 25.31 41.70
CA MET A 113 11.12 24.09 41.76
C MET A 113 12.20 24.21 40.71
#